data_AF-A0A813I5R7-F1
#
_entry.id   AF-A0A813I5R7-F1
#
_cell.length_a   1.000
_cell.length_b   1.000
_cell.length_c   1.000
_cell.angle_alpha   90.00
_cell.angle_beta   90.00
_cell.angle_gamma   90.00
#
_symmetry.space_group_name_H-M   'P 1'
#
loop_
_entity.id
_entity.type
_entity.pdbx_description
1 polymer ?
#
loop_
_entity_poly.entity_id
_entity_poly.type
_entity_poly.pdbx_seq_one_letter_code
_entity_poly.pdbx_strand_id
1 'polypeptide(L)'
;MHSVALPLEDVFRRMSRSEYLEHRMTALIDLAQKAAENALAMWGGRRSDITHLCWGTMTGAMHSPTIDILLTKRLGLSCDVERTSIEGMGCLTGYRLLNIGRQIAKGNPNARVLVVEGDLRSAIGNSLPDHAGRADIVAASLFRDAASAAVVSGEKIAEGERACYELICGKSRIVEGTEHLVDYRELDCGEIRLYLHKELPNAVGHAEPAFIKALLAEARASKADPPEVTEMDIACHTGGPRVLHEVAKAADATDEQLAASWAVMKAHGNLSGASNLSVLDYQNRVVENGRQWVLCLAMGPGVCIEGLLLQRVSSPPRITESLLHLVARFVSRASDTCPEEAIEQRVLRTLRRSKSESAASIFEAVLADVEEEEEEEEQEEQEEAEGITTSHTNDTPLPQKEDEEGKESACWRPKRPSPTHGGA
;
A
#
# COMPACT_ATOMS: atom_id res chain seq x y z
N MET A 1 9.28 8.48 -3.95
CA MET A 1 9.00 7.82 -2.66
C MET A 1 9.91 8.42 -1.59
N HIS A 2 9.37 8.91 -0.48
CA HIS A 2 10.10 9.24 0.76
C HIS A 2 10.07 7.99 1.66
N SER A 3 11.16 7.66 2.35
CA SER A 3 11.30 6.39 3.09
C SER A 3 11.09 6.49 4.61
N VAL A 4 10.92 7.70 5.14
CA VAL A 4 10.66 7.95 6.58
C VAL A 4 9.75 9.18 6.65
N ALA A 5 8.58 9.04 7.26
CA ALA A 5 7.63 10.13 7.48
C ALA A 5 7.96 10.92 8.75
N LEU A 6 8.54 10.29 9.77
CA LEU A 6 8.98 10.99 10.97
C LEU A 6 10.30 11.77 10.78
N PRO A 7 10.43 12.94 11.43
CA PRO A 7 11.73 13.59 11.64
C PRO A 7 12.72 12.68 12.37
N LEU A 8 14.01 12.84 12.08
CA LEU A 8 15.07 11.97 12.62
C LEU A 8 15.12 11.99 14.15
N GLU A 9 14.87 13.14 14.75
CA GLU A 9 14.79 13.36 16.19
C GLU A 9 13.68 12.56 16.88
N ASP A 10 12.62 12.20 16.13
CA ASP A 10 11.45 11.50 16.66
C ASP A 10 11.49 9.98 16.43
N VAL A 11 12.38 9.47 15.56
CA VAL A 11 12.47 8.04 15.21
C VAL A 11 12.63 7.14 16.45
N PHE A 12 13.41 7.59 17.44
CA PHE A 12 13.66 6.86 18.69
C PHE A 12 12.89 7.41 19.89
N ARG A 13 12.03 8.41 19.69
CA ARG A 13 11.21 8.96 20.76
C ARG A 13 10.13 7.95 21.14
N ARG A 14 9.96 7.72 22.45
CA ARG A 14 8.80 7.00 22.98
C ARG A 14 7.62 7.97 23.03
N MET A 15 6.66 7.77 22.15
CA MET A 15 5.42 8.53 22.09
C MET A 15 4.43 8.00 23.13
N SER A 16 3.45 8.81 23.51
CA SER A 16 2.29 8.25 24.21
C SER A 16 1.52 7.31 23.27
N ARG A 17 0.70 6.40 23.82
CA ARG A 17 -0.09 5.48 22.99
C ARG A 17 -1.00 6.24 22.01
N SER A 18 -1.72 7.25 22.49
CA SER A 18 -2.61 8.07 21.67
C SER A 18 -1.85 8.80 20.57
N GLU A 19 -0.72 9.43 20.91
CA GLU A 19 0.14 10.14 19.96
C GLU A 19 0.69 9.19 18.87
N TYR A 20 1.14 7.99 19.26
CA TYR A 20 1.64 6.99 18.31
C TYR A 20 0.54 6.52 17.35
N LEU A 21 -0.67 6.28 17.85
CA LEU A 21 -1.80 5.87 17.03
C LEU A 21 -2.28 7.00 16.11
N GLU A 22 -2.35 8.23 16.61
CA GLU A 22 -2.74 9.41 15.83
C GLU A 22 -1.73 9.68 14.71
N HIS A 23 -0.43 9.65 15.03
CA HIS A 23 0.63 9.75 14.02
C HIS A 23 0.49 8.66 12.95
N ARG A 24 0.28 7.41 13.35
CA ARG A 24 0.10 6.29 12.41
C ARG A 24 -1.08 6.53 11.49
N MET A 25 -2.23 6.88 12.04
CA MET A 25 -3.43 7.08 11.24
C MET A 25 -3.23 8.21 10.23
N THR A 26 -2.79 9.39 10.69
CA THR A 26 -2.64 10.56 9.82
C THR A 26 -1.61 10.33 8.72
N ALA A 27 -0.38 9.95 9.09
CA ALA A 27 0.70 9.81 8.11
C ALA A 27 0.49 8.60 7.18
N LEU A 28 -0.16 7.52 7.64
CA LEU A 28 -0.47 6.38 6.79
C LEU A 28 -1.52 6.73 5.73
N ILE A 29 -2.57 7.46 6.12
CA ILE A 29 -3.60 7.90 5.16
C ILE A 29 -2.98 8.84 4.13
N ASP A 30 -2.12 9.79 4.54
CA ASP A 30 -1.45 10.71 3.62
C ASP A 30 -0.56 9.99 2.61
N LEU A 31 0.20 8.97 3.05
CA LEU A 31 1.02 8.16 2.15
C LEU A 31 0.16 7.32 1.21
N ALA A 32 -0.88 6.68 1.73
CA ALA A 32 -1.79 5.84 0.98
C ALA A 32 -2.54 6.63 -0.09
N GLN A 33 -3.02 7.83 0.24
CA GLN A 33 -3.65 8.75 -0.70
C GLN A 33 -2.69 9.09 -1.84
N LYS A 34 -1.47 9.54 -1.54
CA LYS A 34 -0.45 9.85 -2.57
C LYS A 34 -0.15 8.65 -3.46
N ALA A 35 -0.05 7.45 -2.90
CA ALA A 35 0.18 6.24 -3.68
C ALA A 35 -1.00 5.96 -4.62
N ALA A 36 -2.23 6.05 -4.12
CA ALA A 36 -3.46 5.86 -4.88
C ALA A 36 -3.62 6.88 -6.00
N GLU A 37 -3.41 8.18 -5.73
CA GLU A 37 -3.45 9.25 -6.73
C GLU A 37 -2.47 8.97 -7.87
N ASN A 38 -1.24 8.57 -7.56
CA ASN A 38 -0.26 8.20 -8.59
C ASN A 38 -0.72 7.01 -9.43
N ALA A 39 -1.34 5.99 -8.82
CA ALA A 39 -1.85 4.83 -9.54
C ALA A 39 -3.08 5.18 -10.41
N LEU A 40 -3.97 6.04 -9.92
CA LEU A 40 -5.14 6.55 -10.64
C LEU A 40 -4.70 7.41 -11.84
N ALA A 41 -3.76 8.33 -11.65
CA ALA A 41 -3.19 9.13 -12.73
C ALA A 41 -2.47 8.27 -13.79
N MET A 42 -1.76 7.21 -13.37
CA MET A 42 -1.15 6.26 -14.31
C MET A 42 -2.19 5.43 -15.06
N TRP A 43 -3.34 5.13 -14.45
CA TRP A 43 -4.44 4.41 -15.08
C TRP A 43 -5.20 5.30 -16.07
N GLY A 44 -5.44 6.58 -15.71
CA GLY A 44 -6.07 7.59 -16.56
C GLY A 44 -7.59 7.45 -16.72
N GLY A 45 -8.24 6.61 -15.91
CA GLY A 45 -9.69 6.49 -15.88
C GLY A 45 -10.33 7.40 -14.82
N ARG A 46 -11.66 7.52 -14.86
CA ARG A 46 -12.40 8.37 -13.91
C ARG A 46 -12.47 7.70 -12.55
N ARG A 47 -12.35 8.50 -11.48
CA ARG A 47 -12.45 8.00 -10.09
C ARG A 47 -13.79 7.31 -9.81
N SER A 48 -14.87 7.79 -10.43
CA SER A 48 -16.21 7.20 -10.37
C SER A 48 -16.31 5.78 -10.96
N ASP A 49 -15.36 5.39 -11.82
CA ASP A 49 -15.35 4.08 -12.46
C ASP A 49 -14.63 3.02 -11.59
N ILE A 50 -13.99 3.43 -10.48
CA ILE A 50 -13.44 2.50 -9.49
C ILE A 50 -14.60 1.77 -8.78
N THR A 51 -14.69 0.47 -9.02
CA THR A 51 -15.77 -0.37 -8.47
C THR A 51 -15.42 -0.95 -7.11
N HIS A 52 -14.13 -1.16 -6.82
CA HIS A 52 -13.68 -1.73 -5.56
C HIS A 52 -12.43 -1.02 -5.03
N LEU A 53 -12.33 -0.91 -3.71
CA LEU A 53 -11.13 -0.52 -2.99
C LEU A 53 -10.65 -1.69 -2.14
N CYS A 54 -9.46 -2.21 -2.45
CA CYS A 54 -8.76 -3.23 -1.69
C CYS A 54 -7.63 -2.57 -0.89
N TRP A 55 -7.87 -2.30 0.39
CA TRP A 55 -6.92 -1.69 1.31
C TRP A 55 -6.18 -2.75 2.13
N GLY A 56 -4.92 -2.49 2.47
CA GLY A 56 -4.27 -3.30 3.49
C GLY A 56 -3.11 -2.63 4.20
N THR A 57 -2.89 -3.07 5.43
CA THR A 57 -1.86 -2.56 6.33
C THR A 57 -1.56 -3.56 7.45
N MET A 58 -0.33 -3.60 7.95
CA MET A 58 0.00 -4.22 9.23
C MET A 58 0.13 -3.19 10.36
N THR A 59 0.10 -1.91 10.01
CA THR A 59 0.41 -0.82 10.90
C THR A 59 -0.74 0.16 11.11
N GLY A 60 -1.94 -0.26 10.75
CA GLY A 60 -3.18 0.38 11.18
C GLY A 60 -3.34 0.42 12.71
N ALA A 61 -4.39 1.12 13.13
CA ALA A 61 -4.90 1.11 14.49
C ALA A 61 -6.25 0.42 14.51
N MET A 62 -6.64 -0.13 15.65
CA MET A 62 -8.02 -0.57 15.88
C MET A 62 -8.91 0.68 16.02
N HIS A 63 -9.33 1.23 14.88
CA HIS A 63 -10.03 2.50 14.77
C HIS A 63 -11.25 2.37 13.84
N SER A 64 -12.33 3.07 14.16
CA SER A 64 -13.52 3.19 13.31
C SER A 64 -13.93 4.66 13.26
N PRO A 65 -14.04 5.30 12.08
CA PRO A 65 -13.95 4.72 10.74
C PRO A 65 -12.56 4.16 10.40
N THR A 66 -12.53 3.10 9.58
CA THR A 66 -11.31 2.46 9.11
C THR A 66 -10.65 3.29 8.01
N ILE A 67 -9.36 3.04 7.74
CA ILE A 67 -8.59 3.82 6.76
C ILE A 67 -9.20 3.74 5.36
N ASP A 68 -9.76 2.61 4.95
CA ASP A 68 -10.43 2.48 3.65
C ASP A 68 -11.61 3.46 3.50
N ILE A 69 -12.38 3.74 4.55
CA ILE A 69 -13.45 4.75 4.52
C ILE A 69 -12.86 6.15 4.31
N LEU A 70 -11.80 6.46 5.05
CA LEU A 70 -11.15 7.77 4.99
C LEU A 70 -10.51 7.98 3.62
N LEU A 71 -9.88 6.95 3.05
CA LEU A 71 -9.33 6.97 1.70
C LEU A 71 -10.42 7.11 0.64
N THR A 72 -11.53 6.38 0.75
CA THR A 72 -12.67 6.54 -0.16
C THR A 72 -13.13 7.99 -0.24
N LYS A 73 -13.27 8.66 0.91
CA LYS A 73 -13.64 10.08 0.95
C LYS A 73 -12.55 10.97 0.33
N ARG A 74 -11.30 10.83 0.78
CA ARG A 74 -10.19 11.70 0.32
C ARG A 74 -9.88 11.57 -1.17
N LEU A 75 -10.11 10.39 -1.73
CA LEU A 75 -9.88 10.14 -3.15
C LEU A 75 -11.09 10.50 -4.02
N GLY A 76 -12.23 10.92 -3.45
CA GLY A 76 -13.44 11.20 -4.23
C GLY A 76 -13.98 9.95 -4.96
N LEU A 77 -13.85 8.77 -4.36
CA LEU A 77 -14.42 7.54 -4.95
C LEU A 77 -15.94 7.52 -4.74
N SER A 78 -16.63 6.74 -5.57
CA SER A 78 -18.08 6.52 -5.41
C SER A 78 -18.43 6.06 -3.98
N CYS A 79 -19.55 6.56 -3.44
CA CYS A 79 -20.11 6.09 -2.17
C CYS A 79 -20.54 4.61 -2.22
N ASP A 80 -20.74 4.05 -3.41
CA ASP A 80 -21.08 2.65 -3.64
C ASP A 80 -19.85 1.75 -3.83
N VAL A 81 -18.63 2.28 -3.69
CA VAL A 81 -17.40 1.48 -3.86
C VAL A 81 -17.36 0.31 -2.88
N GLU A 82 -17.15 -0.90 -3.39
CA GLU A 82 -17.05 -2.09 -2.56
C GLU A 82 -15.66 -2.15 -1.89
N ARG A 83 -15.63 -2.13 -0.56
CA ARG A 83 -14.38 -2.06 0.22
C ARG A 83 -14.01 -3.41 0.80
N THR A 84 -12.76 -3.81 0.62
CA THR A 84 -12.14 -4.96 1.31
C THR A 84 -10.86 -4.49 2.00
N SER A 85 -10.80 -4.67 3.31
CA SER A 85 -9.63 -4.29 4.12
C SER A 85 -8.94 -5.54 4.69
N ILE A 86 -7.63 -5.64 4.49
CA ILE A 86 -6.79 -6.69 5.07
C ILE A 86 -5.84 -6.09 6.08
N GLU A 87 -6.00 -6.49 7.34
CA GLU A 87 -5.10 -6.10 8.41
C GLU A 87 -4.24 -7.28 8.90
N GLY A 88 -3.00 -7.00 9.28
CA GLY A 88 -2.14 -7.95 10.01
C GLY A 88 -1.40 -8.99 9.16
N MET A 89 -1.50 -8.96 7.83
CA MET A 89 -0.74 -9.86 6.95
C MET A 89 0.70 -9.39 6.65
N GLY A 90 1.01 -8.11 6.93
CA GLY A 90 2.37 -7.56 6.80
C GLY A 90 2.94 -7.64 5.39
N CYS A 91 4.17 -8.12 5.30
CA CYS A 91 4.96 -8.24 4.07
C CYS A 91 4.29 -9.02 2.91
N LEU A 92 3.18 -9.73 3.19
CA LEU A 92 2.38 -10.50 2.23
C LEU A 92 1.29 -9.67 1.54
N THR A 93 0.90 -8.56 2.17
CA THR A 93 -0.38 -7.88 1.91
C THR A 93 -0.48 -7.38 0.48
N GLY A 94 0.58 -6.80 -0.09
CA GLY A 94 0.54 -6.25 -1.44
C GLY A 94 0.21 -7.29 -2.52
N TYR A 95 0.93 -8.42 -2.54
CA TYR A 95 0.60 -9.51 -3.49
C TYR A 95 -0.72 -10.20 -3.17
N ARG A 96 -1.12 -10.27 -1.89
CA ARG A 96 -2.43 -10.79 -1.52
C ARG A 96 -3.56 -9.94 -2.09
N LEU A 97 -3.48 -8.62 -1.94
CA LEU A 97 -4.48 -7.68 -2.47
C LEU A 97 -4.52 -7.70 -4.00
N LEU A 98 -3.37 -7.80 -4.68
CA LEU A 98 -3.34 -7.98 -6.13
C LEU A 98 -4.02 -9.28 -6.57
N ASN A 99 -3.83 -10.40 -5.85
CA ASN A 99 -4.52 -11.64 -6.15
C ASN A 99 -6.04 -11.54 -5.90
N ILE A 100 -6.47 -10.81 -4.88
CA ILE A 100 -7.90 -10.55 -4.64
C ILE A 100 -8.47 -9.68 -5.75
N GLY A 101 -7.78 -8.60 -6.14
CA GLY A 101 -8.17 -7.77 -7.28
C GLY A 101 -8.30 -8.59 -8.56
N ARG A 102 -7.38 -9.53 -8.82
CA ARG A 102 -7.49 -10.49 -9.93
C ARG A 102 -8.75 -11.35 -9.85
N GLN A 103 -9.09 -11.86 -8.67
CA GLN A 103 -10.27 -12.72 -8.49
C GLN A 103 -11.57 -11.94 -8.70
N ILE A 104 -11.64 -10.69 -8.21
CA ILE A 104 -12.74 -9.77 -8.45
C ILE A 104 -12.87 -9.45 -9.95
N ALA A 105 -11.76 -9.04 -10.58
CA ALA A 105 -11.68 -8.72 -12.01
C ALA A 105 -12.06 -9.89 -12.91
N LYS A 106 -11.72 -11.13 -12.50
CA LYS A 106 -12.15 -12.36 -13.19
C LYS A 106 -13.66 -12.60 -13.08
N GLY A 107 -14.28 -12.23 -11.97
CA GLY A 107 -15.72 -12.36 -11.75
C GLY A 107 -16.56 -11.26 -12.43
N ASN A 108 -15.96 -10.09 -12.67
CA ASN A 108 -16.62 -8.95 -13.30
C ASN A 108 -15.71 -8.30 -14.36
N PRO A 109 -15.99 -8.50 -15.66
CA PRO A 109 -15.19 -7.95 -16.76
C PRO A 109 -15.05 -6.42 -16.77
N ASN A 110 -15.97 -5.69 -16.13
CA ASN A 110 -15.93 -4.23 -16.04
C ASN A 110 -15.29 -3.72 -14.74
N ALA A 111 -14.83 -4.58 -13.84
CA ALA A 111 -14.30 -4.14 -12.57
C ALA A 111 -13.03 -3.27 -12.75
N ARG A 112 -12.89 -2.28 -11.87
CA ARG A 112 -11.69 -1.49 -11.67
C ARG A 112 -11.41 -1.49 -10.18
N VAL A 113 -10.42 -2.27 -9.78
CA VAL A 113 -10.08 -2.49 -8.38
C VAL A 113 -8.87 -1.65 -8.06
N LEU A 114 -9.05 -0.62 -7.24
CA LEU A 114 -7.94 0.13 -6.67
C LEU A 114 -7.37 -0.69 -5.51
N VAL A 115 -6.16 -1.19 -5.68
CA VAL A 115 -5.38 -1.86 -4.64
C VAL A 115 -4.46 -0.84 -4.00
N VAL A 116 -4.52 -0.69 -2.69
CA VAL A 116 -3.64 0.20 -1.93
C VAL A 116 -3.12 -0.57 -0.72
N GLU A 117 -1.80 -0.58 -0.56
CA GLU A 117 -1.13 -1.10 0.62
C GLU A 117 -0.25 0.00 1.22
N GLY A 118 -0.27 0.15 2.54
CA GLY A 118 0.70 1.00 3.20
C GLY A 118 1.02 0.60 4.63
N ASP A 119 2.22 0.98 5.06
CA ASP A 119 2.70 0.78 6.41
C ASP A 119 3.63 1.89 6.92
N LEU A 120 3.50 2.20 8.21
CA LEU A 120 4.40 3.07 8.97
C LEU A 120 5.25 2.30 9.99
N ARG A 121 6.56 2.45 9.86
CA ARG A 121 7.60 1.81 10.65
C ARG A 121 8.64 2.77 11.23
N SER A 122 8.65 4.04 10.84
CA SER A 122 9.60 5.08 11.30
C SER A 122 9.49 5.40 12.77
N ALA A 123 8.31 5.24 13.37
CA ALA A 123 8.06 5.35 14.81
C ALA A 123 8.58 4.12 15.58
N ILE A 124 9.73 3.59 15.17
CA ILE A 124 10.29 2.32 15.63
C ILE A 124 10.65 2.36 17.12
N GLY A 125 10.95 3.53 17.68
CA GLY A 125 11.18 3.72 19.12
C GLY A 125 10.03 3.19 19.99
N ASN A 126 8.79 3.19 19.48
CA ASN A 126 7.62 2.63 20.16
C ASN A 126 7.51 1.10 20.08
N SER A 127 8.33 0.47 19.23
CA SER A 127 8.40 -0.98 19.05
C SER A 127 9.69 -1.59 19.62
N LEU A 128 10.68 -0.77 19.99
CA LEU A 128 11.96 -1.25 20.53
C LEU A 128 11.85 -1.46 22.06
N PRO A 129 12.40 -2.56 22.59
CA PRO A 129 12.53 -2.74 24.04
C PRO A 129 13.61 -1.81 24.60
N ASP A 130 13.58 -1.56 25.92
CA ASP A 130 14.62 -0.75 26.61
C ASP A 130 16.04 -1.30 26.41
N HIS A 131 16.14 -2.62 26.26
CA HIS A 131 17.38 -3.32 25.95
C HIS A 131 17.25 -3.99 24.59
N ALA A 132 17.54 -3.25 23.53
CA ALA A 132 17.52 -3.75 22.16
C ALA A 132 18.57 -4.83 21.93
N GLY A 133 18.12 -5.98 21.43
CA GLY A 133 18.97 -7.05 20.93
C GLY A 133 19.34 -6.85 19.46
N ARG A 134 20.10 -7.80 18.91
CA ARG A 134 20.53 -7.76 17.50
C ARG A 134 19.37 -7.77 16.52
N ALA A 135 18.33 -8.57 16.80
CA ALA A 135 17.15 -8.65 15.93
C ALA A 135 16.39 -7.31 15.87
N ASP A 136 16.30 -6.61 17.01
CA ASP A 136 15.66 -5.31 17.10
C ASP A 136 16.42 -4.24 16.30
N ILE A 137 17.75 -4.23 16.41
CA ILE A 137 18.62 -3.34 15.63
C ILE A 137 18.49 -3.62 14.13
N VAL A 138 18.47 -4.89 13.73
CA VAL A 138 18.24 -5.28 12.33
C VAL A 138 16.89 -4.76 11.85
N ALA A 139 15.81 -4.98 12.60
CA ALA A 139 14.49 -4.49 12.25
C ALA A 139 14.47 -2.95 12.09
N ALA A 140 15.03 -2.21 13.05
CA ALA A 140 15.11 -0.74 12.97
C ALA A 140 15.95 -0.25 11.79
N SER A 141 17.02 -0.96 11.43
CA SER A 141 17.84 -0.61 10.28
C SER A 141 17.15 -0.88 8.93
N LEU A 142 16.19 -1.80 8.92
CA LEU A 142 15.62 -2.38 7.71
C LEU A 142 14.29 -1.75 7.31
N PHE A 143 13.36 -1.57 8.25
CA PHE A 143 11.99 -1.15 7.95
C PHE A 143 11.86 0.35 7.69
N ARG A 144 11.01 0.72 6.73
CA ARG A 144 10.75 2.09 6.29
C ARG A 144 9.25 2.33 6.09
N ASP A 145 8.88 3.60 6.01
CA ASP A 145 7.50 4.02 5.75
C ASP A 145 7.21 4.00 4.26
N ALA A 146 6.05 3.50 3.89
CA ALA A 146 5.65 3.45 2.49
C ALA A 146 4.15 3.25 2.34
N ALA A 147 3.66 3.68 1.18
CA ALA A 147 2.48 3.10 0.57
C ALA A 147 2.74 2.90 -0.91
N SER A 148 1.98 1.98 -1.51
CA SER A 148 2.02 1.65 -2.93
C SER A 148 0.62 1.26 -3.39
N ALA A 149 0.29 1.57 -4.64
CA ALA A 149 -1.02 1.28 -5.19
C ALA A 149 -0.94 0.82 -6.64
N ALA A 150 -2.00 0.15 -7.08
CA ALA A 150 -2.20 -0.28 -8.45
C ALA A 150 -3.69 -0.35 -8.77
N VAL A 151 -4.06 -0.15 -10.03
CA VAL A 151 -5.40 -0.44 -10.54
C VAL A 151 -5.38 -1.79 -11.24
N VAL A 152 -6.27 -2.70 -10.83
CA VAL A 152 -6.49 -3.99 -11.50
C VAL A 152 -7.80 -3.93 -12.28
N SER A 153 -7.71 -4.12 -13.59
CA SER A 153 -8.86 -4.08 -14.49
C SER A 153 -9.39 -5.48 -14.79
N GLY A 154 -10.71 -5.57 -14.98
CA GLY A 154 -11.35 -6.71 -15.64
C GLY A 154 -10.98 -6.84 -17.11
N GLU A 155 -11.43 -7.92 -17.75
CA GLU A 155 -11.08 -8.27 -19.14
C GLU A 155 -11.44 -7.18 -20.17
N LYS A 156 -12.49 -6.39 -19.91
CA LYS A 156 -12.87 -5.27 -20.78
C LYS A 156 -12.01 -4.06 -20.46
N ILE A 157 -10.87 -3.96 -21.14
CA ILE A 157 -10.00 -2.79 -21.14
C ILE A 157 -10.70 -1.66 -21.91
N ALA A 158 -10.89 -0.52 -21.25
CA ALA A 158 -11.53 0.65 -21.86
C ALA A 158 -10.57 1.35 -22.83
N GLU A 159 -11.12 2.17 -23.72
CA GLU A 159 -10.29 2.96 -24.63
C GLU A 159 -9.38 3.90 -23.83
N GLY A 160 -8.09 3.96 -24.18
CA GLY A 160 -7.07 4.75 -23.48
C GLY A 160 -6.35 4.01 -22.35
N GLU A 161 -6.94 2.96 -21.78
CA GLU A 161 -6.29 2.18 -20.73
C GLU A 161 -5.13 1.33 -21.26
N ARG A 162 -4.06 1.22 -20.46
CA ARG A 162 -2.89 0.40 -20.81
C ARG A 162 -2.51 -0.52 -19.66
N ALA A 163 -2.72 -1.81 -19.85
CA ALA A 163 -2.27 -2.83 -18.90
C ALA A 163 -0.74 -2.96 -18.95
N CYS A 164 -0.08 -2.97 -17.78
CA CYS A 164 1.34 -3.30 -17.68
C CYS A 164 1.56 -4.82 -17.64
N TYR A 165 0.72 -5.50 -16.87
CA TYR A 165 0.79 -6.94 -16.64
C TYR A 165 -0.59 -7.58 -16.79
N GLU A 166 -0.60 -8.82 -17.27
CA GLU A 166 -1.69 -9.75 -17.08
C GLU A 166 -1.42 -10.60 -15.83
N LEU A 167 -2.41 -10.73 -14.95
CA LEU A 167 -2.32 -11.51 -13.72
C LEU A 167 -2.81 -12.95 -13.99
N ILE A 168 -1.89 -13.87 -14.25
CA ILE A 168 -2.19 -15.23 -14.73
C ILE A 168 -2.80 -16.09 -13.61
N CYS A 169 -2.09 -16.23 -12.49
CA CYS A 169 -2.57 -16.96 -11.32
C CYS A 169 -1.91 -16.46 -10.04
N GLY A 170 -2.44 -16.89 -8.90
CA GLY A 170 -1.88 -16.56 -7.60
C GLY A 170 -2.18 -17.63 -6.57
N LYS A 171 -1.24 -17.85 -5.65
CA LYS A 171 -1.28 -18.91 -4.65
C LYS A 171 -0.86 -18.39 -3.28
N SER A 172 -1.47 -18.96 -2.25
CA SER A 172 -1.13 -18.73 -0.85
C SER A 172 -0.72 -20.06 -0.20
N ARG A 173 0.22 -20.01 0.73
CA ARG A 173 0.64 -21.17 1.54
C ARG A 173 1.04 -20.74 2.94
N ILE A 174 0.58 -21.48 3.94
CA ILE A 174 1.12 -21.45 5.30
C ILE A 174 2.20 -22.52 5.41
N VAL A 175 3.34 -22.19 6.00
CA VAL A 175 4.41 -23.15 6.32
C VAL A 175 4.18 -23.67 7.74
N GLU A 176 3.75 -24.92 7.87
CA GLU A 176 3.37 -25.50 9.16
C GLU A 176 4.50 -25.45 10.20
N GLY A 177 4.16 -25.12 11.45
CA GLY A 177 5.09 -25.12 12.58
C GLY A 177 6.06 -23.93 12.60
N THR A 178 5.78 -22.87 11.84
CA THR A 178 6.64 -21.68 11.73
C THR A 178 6.01 -20.40 12.27
N GLU A 179 4.89 -20.51 13.01
CA GLU A 179 4.10 -19.39 13.53
C GLU A 179 4.90 -18.50 14.47
N HIS A 180 5.87 -19.07 15.15
CA HIS A 180 6.76 -18.40 16.10
C HIS A 180 7.94 -17.64 15.44
N LEU A 181 8.14 -17.77 14.12
CA LEU A 181 9.30 -17.19 13.45
C LEU A 181 9.16 -15.69 13.19
N VAL A 182 7.92 -15.21 13.06
CA VAL A 182 7.59 -13.79 12.90
C VAL A 182 6.38 -13.51 13.75
N ASP A 183 6.51 -12.53 14.63
CA ASP A 183 5.47 -12.20 15.57
C ASP A 183 5.36 -10.68 15.72
N TYR A 184 4.17 -10.16 15.50
CA TYR A 184 3.85 -8.75 15.62
C TYR A 184 2.62 -8.62 16.51
N ARG A 185 2.80 -8.18 17.74
CA ARG A 185 1.73 -8.20 18.75
C ARG A 185 1.74 -6.96 19.63
N GLU A 186 0.54 -6.57 20.05
CA GLU A 186 0.35 -5.64 21.14
C GLU A 186 0.47 -6.39 22.48
N LEU A 187 1.11 -5.76 23.46
CA LEU A 187 1.29 -6.27 24.82
C LEU A 187 0.37 -5.55 25.81
N ASP A 188 0.22 -6.10 27.02
CA ASP A 188 -0.61 -5.52 28.09
C ASP A 188 -0.22 -4.06 28.44
N CYS A 189 1.03 -3.68 28.22
CA CYS A 189 1.52 -2.31 28.42
C CYS A 189 1.23 -1.36 27.24
N GLY A 190 0.53 -1.82 26.20
CA GLY A 190 0.21 -1.05 24.99
C GLY A 190 1.36 -0.94 23.98
N GLU A 191 2.53 -1.53 24.27
CA GLU A 191 3.63 -1.63 23.31
C GLU A 191 3.28 -2.58 22.18
N ILE A 192 3.63 -2.21 20.93
CA ILE A 192 3.53 -3.12 19.79
C ILE A 192 4.93 -3.61 19.43
N ARG A 193 5.20 -4.89 19.66
CA ARG A 193 6.52 -5.49 19.44
C ARG A 193 6.56 -6.33 18.17
N LEU A 194 7.64 -6.15 17.42
CA LEU A 194 8.02 -7.01 16.31
C LEU A 194 9.14 -7.94 16.76
N TYR A 195 8.95 -9.23 16.60
CA TYR A 195 9.97 -10.25 16.80
C TYR A 195 10.25 -10.98 15.49
N LEU A 196 11.53 -11.11 15.15
CA LEU A 196 12.01 -11.82 13.97
C LEU A 196 13.02 -12.89 14.39
N HIS A 197 12.65 -14.15 14.20
CA HIS A 197 13.52 -15.27 14.51
C HIS A 197 14.61 -15.45 13.44
N LYS A 198 15.83 -15.78 13.86
CA LYS A 198 17.01 -15.93 12.97
C LYS A 198 16.87 -17.02 11.90
N GLU A 199 15.97 -17.99 12.12
CA GLU A 199 15.71 -19.12 11.20
C GLU A 199 14.67 -18.79 10.13
N LEU A 200 14.02 -17.62 10.20
CA LEU A 200 13.02 -17.19 9.22
C LEU A 200 13.49 -17.36 7.76
N PRO A 201 14.69 -16.88 7.35
CA PRO A 201 15.13 -17.03 5.97
C PRO A 201 15.29 -18.50 5.53
N ASN A 202 15.75 -19.37 6.44
CA ASN A 202 15.95 -20.79 6.16
C ASN A 202 14.60 -21.51 5.98
N ALA A 203 13.60 -21.17 6.80
CA ALA A 203 12.25 -21.73 6.68
C ALA A 203 11.59 -21.36 5.36
N VAL A 204 11.77 -20.10 4.92
CA VAL A 204 11.29 -19.62 3.62
C VAL A 204 11.98 -20.39 2.49
N GLY A 205 13.32 -20.39 2.44
CA GLY A 205 14.06 -21.06 1.37
C GLY A 205 13.79 -22.57 1.28
N HIS A 206 13.43 -23.22 2.39
CA HIS A 206 13.03 -24.63 2.37
C HIS A 206 11.64 -24.86 1.75
N ALA A 207 10.68 -23.97 2.00
CA ALA A 207 9.30 -24.12 1.56
C ALA A 207 9.06 -23.64 0.11
N GLU A 208 9.87 -22.70 -0.36
CA GLU A 208 9.72 -22.04 -1.66
C GLU A 208 9.78 -22.96 -2.88
N PRO A 209 10.70 -23.92 -3.02
CA PRO A 209 10.78 -24.74 -4.24
C PRO A 209 9.47 -25.50 -4.51
N ALA A 210 8.89 -26.09 -3.45
CA ALA A 210 7.61 -26.77 -3.53
C ALA A 210 6.43 -25.81 -3.75
N PHE A 211 6.56 -24.55 -3.34
CA PHE A 211 5.54 -23.52 -3.55
C PHE A 211 5.55 -23.04 -5.00
N ILE A 212 6.73 -22.68 -5.54
CA ILE A 212 6.93 -22.24 -6.92
C ILE A 212 6.44 -23.32 -7.88
N LYS A 213 6.82 -24.59 -7.67
CA LYS A 213 6.34 -25.71 -8.48
C LYS A 213 4.82 -25.81 -8.51
N ALA A 214 4.16 -25.60 -7.36
CA ALA A 214 2.71 -25.67 -7.25
C ALA A 214 2.01 -24.48 -7.92
N LEU A 215 2.59 -23.27 -7.84
CA LEU A 215 2.10 -22.08 -8.55
C LEU A 215 2.20 -22.24 -10.08
N LEU A 216 3.34 -22.71 -10.58
CA LEU A 216 3.52 -22.98 -12.02
C LEU A 216 2.61 -24.11 -12.52
N ALA A 217 2.37 -25.14 -11.72
CA ALA A 217 1.40 -26.19 -12.05
C ALA A 217 -0.04 -25.65 -12.17
N GLU A 218 -0.42 -24.70 -11.32
CA GLU A 218 -1.72 -24.04 -11.37
C GLU A 218 -1.88 -23.15 -12.61
N ALA A 219 -0.82 -22.45 -13.01
CA ALA A 219 -0.79 -21.71 -14.27
C ALA A 219 -0.99 -22.66 -15.48
N ARG A 220 -0.24 -23.75 -15.53
CA ARG A 220 -0.35 -24.77 -16.60
C ARG A 220 -1.72 -25.42 -16.65
N ALA A 221 -2.32 -25.71 -15.49
CA ALA A 221 -3.70 -26.21 -15.42
C ALA A 221 -4.74 -25.21 -15.94
N SER A 222 -4.43 -23.91 -15.86
CA SER A 222 -5.24 -22.81 -16.40
C SER A 222 -4.95 -22.52 -17.88
N LYS A 223 -4.23 -23.41 -18.58
CA LYS A 223 -3.82 -23.30 -20.00
C LYS A 223 -2.83 -22.18 -20.31
N ALA A 224 -2.18 -21.61 -19.29
CA ALA A 224 -1.00 -20.77 -19.50
C ALA A 224 0.24 -21.66 -19.74
N ASP A 225 1.24 -21.13 -20.44
CA ASP A 225 2.49 -21.84 -20.73
C ASP A 225 3.71 -21.05 -20.22
N PRO A 226 3.91 -20.98 -18.89
CA PRO A 226 5.07 -20.31 -18.35
C PRO A 226 6.34 -21.13 -18.61
N PRO A 227 7.47 -20.44 -18.92
CA PRO A 227 8.76 -21.08 -19.12
C PRO A 227 9.31 -21.63 -17.79
N GLU A 228 10.57 -22.04 -17.78
CA GLU A 228 11.26 -22.36 -16.53
C GLU A 228 11.63 -21.08 -15.78
N VAL A 229 11.82 -21.19 -14.46
CA VAL A 229 12.06 -20.03 -13.57
C VAL A 229 13.29 -19.23 -13.99
N THR A 230 14.31 -19.89 -14.56
CA THR A 230 15.54 -19.26 -15.09
C THR A 230 15.29 -18.27 -16.23
N GLU A 231 14.14 -18.37 -16.89
CA GLU A 231 13.69 -17.49 -17.97
C GLU A 231 12.64 -16.47 -17.51
N MET A 232 12.48 -16.28 -16.19
CA MET A 232 11.59 -15.28 -15.58
C MET A 232 12.35 -14.20 -14.81
N ASP A 233 11.77 -13.00 -14.74
CA ASP A 233 12.17 -12.04 -13.71
C ASP A 233 11.50 -12.41 -12.39
N ILE A 234 12.13 -12.07 -11.27
CA ILE A 234 11.62 -12.36 -9.92
C ILE A 234 11.39 -11.05 -9.17
N ALA A 235 10.11 -10.75 -8.94
CA ALA A 235 9.65 -9.66 -8.10
C ALA A 235 9.50 -10.19 -6.66
N CYS A 236 10.57 -10.16 -5.88
CA CYS A 236 10.56 -10.62 -4.50
C CYS A 236 10.32 -9.46 -3.54
N HIS A 237 9.52 -9.69 -2.51
CA HIS A 237 9.40 -8.79 -1.36
C HIS A 237 10.79 -8.43 -0.80
N THR A 238 11.00 -7.17 -0.43
CA THR A 238 12.29 -6.67 0.09
C THR A 238 12.48 -6.96 1.59
N GLY A 239 12.33 -8.24 1.97
CA GLY A 239 12.34 -8.71 3.36
C GLY A 239 13.69 -8.57 4.08
N GLY A 240 14.76 -8.36 3.34
CA GLY A 240 16.12 -8.19 3.81
C GLY A 240 17.12 -8.97 2.96
N PRO A 241 18.43 -8.63 2.97
CA PRO A 241 19.39 -9.24 2.07
C PRO A 241 19.44 -10.76 2.19
N ARG A 242 19.38 -11.30 3.41
CA ARG A 242 19.40 -12.75 3.63
C ARG A 242 18.16 -13.44 3.05
N VAL A 243 17.00 -12.81 3.09
CA VAL A 243 15.77 -13.36 2.48
C VAL A 243 15.95 -13.43 0.96
N LEU A 244 16.37 -12.34 0.31
CA LEU A 244 16.57 -12.34 -1.14
C LEU A 244 17.59 -13.40 -1.60
N HIS A 245 18.67 -13.62 -0.85
CA HIS A 245 19.63 -14.68 -1.15
C HIS A 245 19.04 -16.09 -1.00
N GLU A 246 18.25 -16.35 0.06
CA GLU A 246 17.60 -17.65 0.21
C GLU A 246 16.55 -17.89 -0.88
N VAL A 247 15.81 -16.85 -1.29
CA VAL A 247 14.86 -16.93 -2.42
C VAL A 247 15.59 -17.22 -3.73
N ALA A 248 16.65 -16.48 -4.04
CA ALA A 248 17.45 -16.70 -5.24
C ALA A 248 17.98 -18.14 -5.29
N LYS A 249 18.53 -18.62 -4.18
CA LYS A 249 19.02 -19.99 -4.05
C LYS A 249 17.91 -21.04 -4.19
N ALA A 250 16.75 -20.82 -3.56
CA ALA A 250 15.62 -21.74 -3.61
C ALA A 250 14.98 -21.82 -5.01
N ALA A 251 15.01 -20.72 -5.75
CA ALA A 251 14.50 -20.61 -7.11
C ALA A 251 15.53 -20.98 -8.20
N ASP A 252 16.78 -21.31 -7.81
CA ASP A 252 17.93 -21.47 -8.73
C ASP A 252 18.08 -20.26 -9.67
N ALA A 253 17.94 -19.07 -9.09
CA ALA A 253 17.88 -17.79 -9.80
C ALA A 253 19.12 -16.94 -9.56
N THR A 254 19.41 -16.06 -10.51
CA THR A 254 20.53 -15.11 -10.43
C THR A 254 20.11 -13.76 -9.83
N ASP A 255 21.09 -12.96 -9.40
CA ASP A 255 20.84 -11.60 -8.91
C ASP A 255 20.21 -10.70 -9.99
N GLU A 256 20.51 -10.95 -11.27
CA GLU A 256 19.89 -10.23 -12.39
C GLU A 256 18.39 -10.49 -12.47
N GLN A 257 17.92 -11.70 -12.14
CA GLN A 257 16.48 -11.99 -12.10
C GLN A 257 15.79 -11.24 -10.95
N LEU A 258 16.50 -10.99 -9.84
CA LEU A 258 15.99 -10.24 -8.68
C LEU A 258 16.39 -8.75 -8.70
N ALA A 259 16.92 -8.23 -9.81
CA ALA A 259 17.57 -6.92 -9.85
C ALA A 259 16.70 -5.77 -9.32
N ALA A 260 15.40 -5.78 -9.61
CA ALA A 260 14.48 -4.77 -9.10
C ALA A 260 14.25 -4.87 -7.59
N SER A 261 14.13 -6.09 -7.07
CA SER A 261 14.01 -6.35 -5.63
C SER A 261 15.24 -5.84 -4.88
N TRP A 262 16.43 -6.11 -5.43
CA TRP A 262 17.70 -5.60 -4.90
C TRP A 262 17.79 -4.08 -4.96
N ALA A 263 17.36 -3.46 -6.06
CA ALA A 263 17.39 -2.01 -6.24
C ALA A 263 16.47 -1.30 -5.24
N VAL A 264 15.22 -1.75 -5.12
CA VAL A 264 14.27 -1.19 -4.14
C VAL A 264 14.78 -1.39 -2.72
N MET A 265 15.31 -2.57 -2.38
CA MET A 265 15.88 -2.80 -1.05
C MET A 265 17.06 -1.87 -0.75
N LYS A 266 17.95 -1.65 -1.71
CA LYS A 266 19.10 -0.78 -1.53
C LYS A 266 18.70 0.68 -1.34
N ALA A 267 17.68 1.14 -2.06
CA ALA A 267 17.23 2.53 -2.02
C ALA A 267 16.30 2.81 -0.82
N HIS A 268 15.47 1.85 -0.45
CA HIS A 268 14.33 2.07 0.45
C HIS A 268 14.19 1.04 1.57
N GLY A 269 15.00 -0.02 1.62
CA GLY A 269 14.90 -1.05 2.65
C GLY A 269 13.65 -1.94 2.51
N ASN A 270 13.09 -2.34 3.64
CA ASN A 270 11.85 -3.13 3.74
C ASN A 270 10.66 -2.19 3.95
N LEU A 271 9.77 -2.15 2.97
CA LEU A 271 8.59 -1.29 2.93
C LEU A 271 7.32 -2.07 3.33
N SER A 272 7.46 -3.16 4.08
CA SER A 272 6.37 -4.10 4.38
C SER A 272 5.68 -4.60 3.11
N GLY A 273 4.36 -4.74 3.07
CA GLY A 273 3.66 -5.19 1.87
C GLY A 273 3.81 -4.20 0.70
N ALA A 274 4.14 -2.93 0.95
CA ALA A 274 4.29 -1.93 -0.11
C ALA A 274 5.49 -2.24 -1.01
N SER A 275 6.46 -2.99 -0.49
CA SER A 275 7.57 -3.52 -1.29
C SER A 275 7.08 -4.30 -2.51
N ASN A 276 5.97 -5.02 -2.39
CA ASN A 276 5.46 -5.89 -3.45
C ASN A 276 5.14 -5.12 -4.73
N LEU A 277 4.33 -4.06 -4.60
CA LEU A 277 3.95 -3.23 -5.74
C LEU A 277 5.07 -2.26 -6.11
N SER A 278 5.86 -1.78 -5.14
CA SER A 278 7.02 -0.91 -5.41
C SER A 278 8.08 -1.60 -6.27
N VAL A 279 8.32 -2.90 -6.08
CA VAL A 279 9.23 -3.68 -6.93
C VAL A 279 8.69 -3.83 -8.35
N LEU A 280 7.38 -4.01 -8.52
CA LEU A 280 6.75 -4.05 -9.85
C LEU A 280 6.79 -2.68 -10.55
N ASP A 281 6.55 -1.60 -9.81
CA ASP A 281 6.67 -0.22 -10.32
C ASP A 281 8.11 0.12 -10.72
N TYR A 282 9.10 -0.29 -9.91
CA TYR A 282 10.51 -0.14 -10.29
C TYR A 282 10.83 -0.87 -11.60
N GLN A 283 10.35 -2.11 -11.76
CA GLN A 283 10.54 -2.86 -13.01
C GLN A 283 9.93 -2.14 -14.21
N ASN A 284 8.72 -1.61 -14.04
CA ASN A 284 8.01 -0.84 -15.05
C ASN A 284 8.79 0.40 -15.53
N ARG A 285 9.49 1.08 -14.62
CA ARG A 285 10.20 2.33 -14.92
C ARG A 285 11.61 2.12 -15.47
N VAL A 286 12.33 1.12 -14.95
CA VAL A 286 13.80 1.04 -15.10
C VAL A 286 14.26 -0.15 -15.94
N VAL A 287 13.54 -1.27 -15.93
CA VAL A 287 14.03 -2.50 -16.59
C VAL A 287 13.75 -2.44 -18.08
N GLU A 288 14.80 -2.16 -18.86
CA GLU A 288 14.75 -2.23 -20.32
C GLU A 288 14.90 -3.68 -20.77
N ASN A 289 13.93 -4.22 -21.51
CA ASN A 289 13.92 -5.62 -21.97
C ASN A 289 13.84 -6.66 -20.83
N GLY A 290 13.01 -6.40 -19.82
CA GLY A 290 12.68 -7.40 -18.81
C GLY A 290 12.09 -8.67 -19.44
N ARG A 291 12.23 -9.79 -18.75
CA ARG A 291 11.66 -11.06 -19.21
C ARG A 291 10.13 -10.96 -19.23
N GLN A 292 9.52 -11.69 -20.17
CA GLN A 292 8.07 -11.60 -20.38
C GLN A 292 7.29 -12.08 -19.15
N TRP A 293 7.80 -13.11 -18.46
CA TRP A 293 7.16 -13.69 -17.28
C TRP A 293 7.82 -13.16 -16.01
N VAL A 294 6.99 -12.83 -15.03
CA VAL A 294 7.43 -12.34 -13.72
C VAL A 294 6.85 -13.22 -12.62
N LEU A 295 7.73 -13.88 -11.87
CA LEU A 295 7.40 -14.61 -10.67
C LEU A 295 7.44 -13.66 -9.47
N CYS A 296 6.30 -13.43 -8.85
CA CYS A 296 6.19 -12.58 -7.67
C CYS A 296 6.16 -13.45 -6.42
N LEU A 297 6.98 -13.13 -5.42
CA LEU A 297 7.07 -13.87 -4.16
C LEU A 297 7.10 -12.92 -2.97
N ALA A 298 6.24 -13.16 -1.99
CA ALA A 298 6.26 -12.49 -0.71
C ALA A 298 6.21 -13.50 0.42
N MET A 299 6.85 -13.16 1.52
CA MET A 299 6.90 -13.95 2.74
C MET A 299 6.64 -13.03 3.94
N GLY A 300 5.99 -13.55 4.97
CA GLY A 300 5.59 -12.74 6.14
C GLY A 300 5.05 -13.61 7.27
N PRO A 301 4.35 -13.03 8.26
CA PRO A 301 3.88 -13.72 9.45
C PRO A 301 3.14 -15.04 9.15
N GLY A 302 3.43 -16.08 9.94
CA GLY A 302 2.83 -17.41 9.79
C GLY A 302 3.79 -18.60 9.89
N VAL A 303 4.98 -18.61 9.31
CA VAL A 303 5.40 -17.93 8.07
C VAL A 303 4.49 -18.36 6.94
N CYS A 304 4.01 -17.39 6.16
CA CYS A 304 3.26 -17.67 4.94
C CYS A 304 4.05 -17.24 3.70
N ILE A 305 3.64 -17.75 2.54
CA ILE A 305 4.12 -17.36 1.23
C ILE A 305 2.91 -16.97 0.37
N GLU A 306 2.94 -15.77 -0.19
CA GLU A 306 2.03 -15.34 -1.26
C GLU A 306 2.83 -15.27 -2.56
N GLY A 307 2.24 -15.76 -3.64
CA GLY A 307 2.87 -15.75 -4.95
C GLY A 307 1.89 -15.41 -6.06
N LEU A 308 2.37 -14.67 -7.04
CA LEU A 308 1.66 -14.35 -8.28
C LEU A 308 2.54 -14.72 -9.46
N LEU A 309 1.90 -15.15 -10.54
CA LEU A 309 2.55 -15.27 -11.83
C LEU A 309 1.95 -14.22 -12.76
N LEU A 310 2.81 -13.35 -13.29
CA LEU A 310 2.43 -12.26 -14.16
C LEU A 310 3.05 -12.43 -15.54
N GLN A 311 2.38 -11.90 -16.56
CA GLN A 311 2.95 -11.73 -17.88
C GLN A 311 2.98 -10.24 -18.22
N ARG A 312 4.12 -9.73 -18.69
CA ARG A 312 4.22 -8.36 -19.21
C ARG A 312 3.48 -8.30 -20.54
N VAL A 313 2.55 -7.35 -20.65
CA VAL A 313 1.77 -7.13 -21.89
C VAL A 313 2.12 -5.81 -22.55
N SER A 314 2.60 -4.82 -21.79
CA SER A 314 3.19 -3.61 -22.34
C SER A 314 4.24 -3.03 -21.38
N SER A 315 5.16 -2.21 -21.91
CA SER A 315 5.94 -1.32 -21.07
C SER A 315 5.11 -0.06 -20.80
N PRO A 316 4.88 0.33 -19.53
CA PRO A 316 4.15 1.56 -19.25
C PRO A 316 4.86 2.78 -19.85
N PRO A 317 4.12 3.87 -20.12
CA PRO A 317 4.74 5.14 -20.49
C PRO A 317 5.75 5.55 -19.42
N ARG A 318 7.02 5.71 -19.82
CA ARG A 318 8.09 6.06 -18.89
C ARG A 318 7.96 7.52 -18.48
N ILE A 319 7.50 7.74 -17.26
CA ILE A 319 7.67 9.04 -16.60
C ILE A 319 9.13 9.08 -16.14
N THR A 320 9.99 9.81 -16.86
CA THR A 320 11.40 9.94 -16.49
C THR A 320 11.54 10.54 -15.08
N GLU A 321 12.55 10.17 -14.30
CA GLU A 321 12.83 10.81 -13.00
C GLU A 321 12.92 12.33 -13.10
N SER A 322 13.42 12.84 -14.24
CA SER A 322 13.44 14.26 -14.56
C SER A 322 12.03 14.88 -14.56
N LEU A 323 11.05 14.18 -15.12
CA LEU A 323 9.64 14.57 -15.16
C LEU A 323 9.00 14.53 -13.77
N LEU A 324 9.26 13.49 -12.98
CA LEU A 324 8.79 13.40 -11.59
C LEU A 324 9.39 14.50 -10.70
N HIS A 325 10.68 14.79 -10.85
CA HIS A 325 11.30 15.91 -10.14
C HIS A 325 10.77 17.25 -10.61
N LEU A 326 10.42 17.39 -11.90
CA LEU A 326 9.81 18.61 -12.44
C LEU A 326 8.41 18.83 -11.87
N VAL A 327 7.58 17.78 -11.83
CA VAL A 327 6.23 17.80 -11.25
C VAL A 327 6.27 17.98 -9.73
N ALA A 328 7.17 17.30 -9.01
CA ALA A 328 7.34 17.51 -7.57
C ALA A 328 7.87 18.92 -7.22
N ARG A 329 8.75 19.49 -8.07
CA ARG A 329 9.16 20.90 -7.96
C ARG A 329 8.06 21.88 -8.33
N PHE A 330 7.09 21.47 -9.15
CA PHE A 330 5.94 22.25 -9.57
C PHE A 330 4.93 22.36 -8.42
N VAL A 331 4.53 21.23 -7.84
CA VAL A 331 3.62 21.17 -6.67
C VAL A 331 4.20 21.90 -5.46
N SER A 332 5.53 21.91 -5.28
CA SER A 332 6.18 22.63 -4.18
C SER A 332 6.48 24.11 -4.45
N ARG A 333 6.23 24.63 -5.67
CA ARG A 333 6.53 26.03 -6.05
C ARG A 333 5.34 26.83 -6.55
N ALA A 334 4.16 26.21 -6.69
CA ALA A 334 2.91 26.92 -6.96
C ALA A 334 2.58 27.96 -5.85
N SER A 335 3.27 27.95 -4.71
CA SER A 335 3.08 28.96 -3.67
C SER A 335 3.75 30.32 -3.92
N ASP A 336 4.68 30.49 -4.87
CA ASP A 336 5.43 31.76 -4.94
C ASP A 336 5.95 32.12 -6.36
N THR A 337 5.35 33.17 -6.95
CA THR A 337 5.97 34.17 -7.86
C THR A 337 6.04 33.97 -9.40
N CYS A 338 5.30 33.06 -10.04
CA CYS A 338 5.27 33.02 -11.52
C CYS A 338 3.84 32.82 -12.07
N PRO A 339 3.41 33.56 -13.13
CA PRO A 339 2.09 33.37 -13.73
C PRO A 339 1.95 31.94 -14.30
N GLU A 340 0.86 31.29 -13.95
CA GLU A 340 0.55 29.88 -14.16
C GLU A 340 0.58 29.46 -15.63
N GLU A 341 -0.10 30.23 -16.49
CA GLU A 341 -0.15 30.05 -17.96
C GLU A 341 1.25 30.05 -18.60
N ALA A 342 2.20 30.81 -18.06
CA ALA A 342 3.56 30.91 -18.61
C ALA A 342 4.42 29.67 -18.26
N ILE A 343 4.09 28.99 -17.16
CA ILE A 343 4.77 27.78 -16.68
C ILE A 343 4.22 26.56 -17.40
N GLU A 344 2.90 26.44 -17.49
CA GLU A 344 2.17 25.41 -18.21
C GLU A 344 2.67 25.29 -19.66
N GLN A 345 2.71 26.41 -20.38
CA GLN A 345 3.21 26.50 -21.74
C GLN A 345 4.70 26.13 -21.88
N ARG A 346 5.48 26.22 -20.80
CA ARG A 346 6.91 25.89 -20.78
C ARG A 346 7.15 24.41 -20.50
N VAL A 347 6.33 23.79 -19.65
CA VAL A 347 6.34 22.34 -19.40
C VAL A 347 5.86 21.61 -20.65
N LEU A 348 4.72 22.00 -21.22
CA LEU A 348 4.19 21.42 -22.47
C LEU A 348 5.20 21.52 -23.62
N ARG A 349 5.87 22.67 -23.77
CA ARG A 349 6.96 22.81 -24.78
C ARG A 349 8.14 21.88 -24.54
N THR A 350 8.48 21.60 -23.29
CA THR A 350 9.58 20.70 -22.93
C THR A 350 9.20 19.24 -23.20
N LEU A 351 7.98 18.84 -22.85
CA LEU A 351 7.43 17.49 -23.07
C LEU A 351 7.25 17.18 -24.57
N ARG A 352 6.72 18.14 -25.33
CA ARG A 352 6.57 18.03 -26.79
C ARG A 352 7.94 17.96 -27.50
N ARG A 353 8.98 18.59 -26.94
CA ARG A 353 10.36 18.49 -27.46
C ARG A 353 11.04 17.16 -27.16
N SER A 354 10.68 16.47 -26.07
CA SER A 354 11.25 15.16 -25.73
C SER A 354 10.63 13.99 -26.50
N LYS A 355 9.72 14.24 -27.47
CA LYS A 355 9.00 13.23 -28.27
C LYS A 355 8.19 12.22 -27.44
N SER A 356 7.85 12.54 -26.20
CA SER A 356 7.04 11.69 -25.32
C SER A 356 5.61 12.20 -25.31
N GLU A 357 4.86 11.91 -26.37
CA GLU A 357 3.44 12.31 -26.48
C GLU A 357 2.61 11.81 -25.30
N SER A 358 2.93 10.63 -24.76
CA SER A 358 2.25 10.07 -23.58
C SER A 358 2.54 10.83 -22.29
N ALA A 359 3.73 11.43 -22.13
CA ALA A 359 4.02 12.22 -20.93
C ALA A 359 3.36 13.59 -20.99
N ALA A 360 3.20 14.15 -22.19
CA ALA A 360 2.43 15.37 -22.39
C ALA A 360 0.93 15.14 -22.10
N SER A 361 0.35 14.04 -22.57
CA SER A 361 -1.06 13.73 -22.28
C SER A 361 -1.32 13.46 -20.79
N ILE A 362 -0.40 12.79 -20.09
CA ILE A 362 -0.50 12.60 -18.63
C ILE A 362 -0.44 13.94 -17.90
N PHE A 363 0.45 14.84 -18.33
CA PHE A 363 0.55 16.17 -17.73
C PHE A 363 -0.69 17.04 -17.99
N GLU A 364 -1.23 17.01 -19.21
CA GLU A 364 -2.49 17.69 -19.55
C GLU A 364 -3.67 17.13 -18.74
N ALA A 365 -3.74 15.80 -18.52
CA ALA A 365 -4.77 15.19 -17.68
C ALA A 365 -4.65 15.58 -16.19
N VAL A 366 -3.42 15.62 -15.66
CA VAL A 366 -3.19 16.08 -14.27
C VAL A 366 -3.56 17.55 -14.09
N LEU A 367 -3.33 18.40 -15.10
CA LEU A 367 -3.73 19.80 -15.04
C LEU A 367 -5.26 19.95 -15.07
N ALA A 368 -5.94 19.22 -15.94
CA ALA A 368 -7.41 19.24 -16.00
C ALA A 368 -8.05 18.78 -14.69
N ASP A 369 -7.51 17.75 -14.03
CA ASP A 369 -7.99 17.31 -12.72
C ASP A 369 -7.79 18.38 -11.63
N VAL A 370 -6.70 19.16 -11.69
CA VAL A 370 -6.44 20.26 -10.74
C VAL A 370 -7.37 21.45 -11.00
N GLU A 371 -7.59 21.80 -12.27
CA GLU A 371 -8.54 22.86 -12.65
C GLU A 371 -9.98 22.47 -12.27
N GLU A 372 -10.39 21.21 -12.42
CA GLU A 372 -11.69 20.71 -11.95
C GLU A 372 -11.79 20.74 -10.41
N GLU A 373 -10.74 20.36 -9.67
CA GLU A 373 -10.72 20.45 -8.20
C GLU A 373 -10.79 21.91 -7.71
N GLU A 374 -10.11 22.85 -8.37
CA GLU A 374 -10.19 24.29 -8.04
C GLU A 374 -11.56 24.89 -8.39
N GLU A 375 -12.18 24.51 -9.51
CA GLU A 375 -13.55 24.94 -9.86
C GLU A 375 -14.60 24.38 -8.89
N GLU A 376 -14.42 23.15 -8.39
CA GLU A 376 -15.28 22.56 -7.36
C GLU A 376 -15.10 23.25 -6.00
N GLU A 377 -13.87 23.57 -5.59
CA GLU A 377 -13.59 24.34 -4.36
C GLU A 377 -14.17 25.77 -4.43
N GLU A 378 -14.02 26.47 -5.57
CA GLU A 378 -14.61 27.80 -5.76
C GLU A 378 -16.15 27.76 -5.75
N GLN A 379 -16.76 26.69 -6.27
CA GLN A 379 -18.21 26.49 -6.21
C GLN A 379 -18.70 26.19 -4.78
N GLU A 380 -17.99 25.34 -4.03
CA GLU A 380 -18.31 25.08 -2.62
C GLU A 380 -18.16 26.34 -1.75
N GLU A 381 -17.13 27.16 -1.98
CA GLU A 381 -16.97 28.45 -1.27
C GLU A 381 -18.07 29.46 -1.65
N GLN A 382 -18.51 29.49 -2.91
CA GLN A 382 -19.63 30.34 -3.34
C GLN A 382 -20.96 29.88 -2.75
N GLU A 383 -21.22 28.57 -2.68
CA GLU A 383 -22.42 28.01 -2.05
C GLU A 383 -22.44 28.25 -0.52
N GLU A 384 -21.29 28.16 0.16
CA GLU A 384 -21.18 28.54 1.58
C GLU A 384 -21.39 30.05 1.79
N ALA A 385 -20.86 30.90 0.92
CA ALA A 385 -21.05 32.35 0.98
C ALA A 385 -22.51 32.77 0.74
N GLU A 386 -23.22 32.10 -0.18
CA GLU A 386 -24.64 32.33 -0.44
C GLU A 386 -25.54 31.76 0.67
N GLY A 387 -25.18 30.61 1.25
CA GLY A 387 -25.88 29.97 2.37
C GLY A 387 -25.88 30.78 3.67
N ILE A 388 -24.85 31.60 3.91
CA ILE A 388 -24.76 32.44 5.12
C ILE A 388 -25.67 33.68 5.05
N THR A 389 -26.16 34.07 3.87
CA THR A 389 -26.99 35.29 3.71
C THR A 389 -28.51 35.08 3.85
N THR A 390 -28.98 33.84 4.07
CA THR A 390 -30.42 33.55 4.20
C THR A 390 -30.80 32.73 5.43
N SER A 391 -30.64 33.28 6.63
CA SER A 391 -31.56 32.93 7.74
C SER A 391 -31.67 34.02 8.81
N HIS A 392 -32.63 34.93 8.63
CA HIS A 392 -33.19 35.69 9.73
C HIS A 392 -34.43 34.98 10.29
N THR A 393 -34.46 34.91 11.62
CA THR A 393 -35.62 34.90 12.53
C THR A 393 -36.53 33.67 12.49
N ASN A 394 -36.49 32.89 13.58
CA ASN A 394 -37.71 32.55 14.32
C ASN A 394 -37.40 32.19 15.78
N ASP A 395 -37.94 33.03 16.66
CA ASP A 395 -38.09 32.82 18.10
C ASP A 395 -39.00 31.61 18.37
N THR A 396 -38.58 30.67 19.22
CA THR A 396 -39.50 29.87 20.06
C THR A 396 -38.75 29.36 21.31
N PRO A 397 -39.35 29.40 22.53
CA PRO A 397 -38.60 29.43 23.78
C PRO A 397 -38.23 28.04 24.34
N LEU A 398 -37.12 28.01 25.08
CA LEU A 398 -36.61 26.90 25.89
C LEU A 398 -37.61 26.41 26.95
N PRO A 399 -37.74 25.08 27.19
CA PRO A 399 -38.24 24.57 28.46
C PRO A 399 -37.10 24.37 29.46
N GLN A 400 -37.46 24.63 30.72
CA GLN A 400 -36.59 24.67 31.88
C GLN A 400 -36.10 23.29 32.32
N LYS A 401 -34.97 23.32 33.03
CA LYS A 401 -34.38 22.22 33.81
C LYS A 401 -35.38 21.63 34.80
N GLU A 402 -35.44 20.30 34.86
CA GLU A 402 -35.74 19.57 36.09
C GLU A 402 -34.60 18.58 36.35
N ASP A 403 -34.08 18.64 37.57
CA ASP A 403 -33.08 17.76 38.15
C ASP A 403 -33.73 16.41 38.49
N GLU A 404 -33.13 15.28 38.08
CA GLU A 404 -33.24 14.04 38.85
C GLU A 404 -31.93 13.24 38.81
N GLU A 405 -31.49 12.92 40.01
CA GLU A 405 -30.29 12.16 40.36
C GLU A 405 -30.41 10.68 39.98
N GLY A 406 -29.29 10.11 39.52
CA GLY A 406 -28.88 8.75 39.85
C GLY A 406 -29.47 7.60 39.02
N LYS A 407 -28.62 7.02 38.15
CA LYS A 407 -28.30 5.58 38.23
C LYS A 407 -27.14 5.18 37.34
N GLU A 408 -26.41 4.22 37.87
CA GLU A 408 -25.04 3.83 37.60
C GLU A 408 -24.81 3.15 36.25
N SER A 409 -23.59 3.38 35.74
CA SER A 409 -22.91 2.71 34.65
C SER A 409 -22.80 1.18 34.86
N ALA A 410 -23.31 0.39 33.92
CA ALA A 410 -23.04 -1.04 33.83
C ALA A 410 -21.76 -1.29 33.01
N CYS A 411 -20.60 -1.25 33.67
CA CYS A 411 -19.37 -1.84 33.14
C CYS A 411 -19.41 -3.37 33.30
N TRP A 412 -19.29 -4.08 32.19
CA TRP A 412 -19.13 -5.53 32.14
C TRP A 412 -17.82 -5.95 32.83
N ARG A 413 -17.89 -6.85 33.82
CA ARG A 413 -16.73 -7.48 34.49
C ARG A 413 -16.66 -8.96 34.14
N PRO A 414 -15.50 -9.51 33.75
CA PRO A 414 -15.36 -10.95 33.54
C PRO A 414 -15.32 -11.71 34.87
N LYS A 415 -16.03 -12.84 34.94
CA LYS A 415 -16.01 -13.76 36.10
C LYS A 415 -14.64 -14.43 36.25
N ARG A 416 -14.05 -14.37 37.45
CA ARG A 416 -12.90 -15.19 37.84
C ARG A 416 -13.31 -16.66 37.99
N PRO A 417 -12.47 -17.64 37.62
CA PRO A 417 -12.69 -19.04 37.98
C PRO A 417 -12.46 -19.27 39.48
N SER A 418 -13.32 -20.06 40.10
CA SER A 418 -13.21 -20.54 41.49
C SER A 418 -12.10 -21.58 41.66
N PRO A 419 -11.42 -21.66 42.82
CA PRO A 419 -10.33 -22.59 43.05
C PRO A 419 -10.87 -24.00 43.33
N THR A 420 -10.38 -25.00 42.59
CA THR A 420 -10.57 -26.41 42.94
C THR A 420 -9.67 -26.76 44.13
N HIS A 421 -10.30 -27.20 45.22
CA HIS A 421 -9.62 -27.85 46.35
C HIS A 421 -9.15 -29.24 45.95
N GLY A 422 -7.93 -29.59 46.35
CA GLY A 422 -7.42 -30.95 46.33
C GLY A 422 -8.00 -31.80 47.47
N GLY A 423 -7.94 -33.12 47.29
CA GLY A 423 -8.15 -34.09 48.37
C GLY A 423 -8.54 -35.48 47.89
N ALA A 424 -7.55 -36.30 47.53
CA ALA A 424 -7.32 -37.67 48.00
C ALA A 424 -6.10 -38.26 47.27
#